data_AF-A0A378W369-F1
#
_entry.id   AF-A0A378W369-F1
#
_cell.length_a   1.000
_cell.length_b   1.000
_cell.length_c   1.000
_cell.angle_alpha   90.00
_cell.angle_beta   90.00
_cell.angle_gamma   90.00
#
_symmetry.space_group_name_H-M   'P 1'
#
loop_
_entity.id
_entity.type
_entity.pdbx_description
1 polymer ?
#
loop_
_entity_poly.entity_id
_entity_poly.type
_entity_poly.pdbx_seq_one_letter_code
_entity_poly.pdbx_strand_id
1 'polypeptide(L)' 'MSLTKELTTLSLPSIGDSFGGRDHTTVMHGIRAVAKLREEDPELAQDYEKLLILIQN' A
#
# COMPACT_ATOMS: atom_id res chain seq x y z
N MET A 1 2.96 0.76 -2.56
CA MET A 1 3.32 1.04 -1.14
C MET A 1 2.40 0.33 -0.17
N SER A 2 1.08 0.60 -0.11
CA SER A 2 0.15 -0.09 0.80
C SER A 2 0.14 -1.62 0.61
N LEU A 3 -0.19 -2.10 -0.59
CA LEU A 3 -0.15 -3.53 -0.93
C LEU A 3 1.23 -4.14 -0.70
N THR A 4 2.32 -3.44 -1.03
CA THR A 4 3.69 -3.90 -0.75
C THR A 4 3.92 -4.14 0.74
N LYS A 5 3.39 -3.26 1.61
CA LYS A 5 3.55 -3.41 3.05
C LYS A 5 2.72 -4.56 3.62
N GLU A 6 1.56 -4.84 3.01
CA GLU A 6 0.65 -5.92 3.39
C GLU A 6 1.12 -7.29 2.90
N LEU A 7 1.71 -7.35 1.71
CA LEU A 7 2.12 -8.58 1.04
C LEU A 7 3.57 -9.00 1.32
N THR A 8 4.37 -8.16 2.00
CA THR A 8 5.78 -8.44 2.26
C THR A 8 6.21 -8.10 3.68
N THR A 9 7.32 -8.68 4.11
CA THR A 9 7.96 -8.38 5.40
C THR A 9 8.89 -7.17 5.33
N LEU A 10 8.91 -6.42 4.22
CA LEU A 10 9.81 -5.28 4.03
C LEU A 10 9.55 -4.16 5.07
N SER A 11 10.64 -3.49 5.45
CA SER A 11 10.60 -2.31 6.31
C SER A 11 10.09 -1.09 5.53
N LEU A 12 9.58 -0.06 6.24
CA LEU A 12 9.15 1.19 5.58
C LEU A 12 10.29 1.88 4.81
N PRO A 13 11.54 1.95 5.32
CA PRO A 13 12.69 2.42 4.54
C PRO A 13 12.91 1.60 3.27
N SER A 14 12.93 0.26 3.36
CA SER A 14 13.18 -0.61 2.20
C SER A 14 12.09 -0.48 1.13
N ILE A 15 10.83 -0.29 1.55
CA ILE A 15 9.74 0.05 0.63
C ILE A 15 10.01 1.43 0.02
N GLY A 16 10.41 2.42 0.80
CA GLY A 16 10.76 3.75 0.29
C GLY A 16 11.82 3.71 -0.81
N ASP A 17 12.90 2.98 -0.58
CA ASP A 17 13.99 2.75 -1.53
C ASP A 17 13.47 2.12 -2.83
N SER A 18 12.64 1.08 -2.71
CA SER A 18 12.04 0.37 -3.85
C SER A 18 11.08 1.24 -4.67
N PHE A 19 10.57 2.33 -4.08
CA PHE A 19 9.67 3.30 -4.71
C PHE A 19 10.39 4.60 -5.10
N GLY A 20 11.68 4.50 -5.45
CA GLY A 20 12.48 5.61 -5.97
C GLY A 20 13.18 6.44 -4.89
N GLY A 21 13.63 5.79 -3.80
CA GLY A 21 14.32 6.49 -2.71
C GLY A 21 13.42 7.42 -1.90
N ARG A 22 12.14 7.09 -1.77
CA ARG A 22 11.18 7.89 -0.99
C ARG A 22 11.45 7.73 0.50
N ASP A 23 11.32 8.81 1.26
CA ASP A 23 11.44 8.75 2.71
C ASP A 23 10.39 7.80 3.32
N HIS A 24 10.77 7.08 4.37
CA HIS A 24 9.91 6.12 5.05
C HIS A 24 8.61 6.74 5.59
N THR A 25 8.60 8.03 5.93
CA THR A 25 7.37 8.75 6.31
C THR A 25 6.44 8.92 5.12
N THR A 26 6.95 9.09 3.89
CA THR A 26 6.13 9.10 2.66
C THR A 26 5.41 7.77 2.47
N VAL A 27 6.10 6.66 2.75
CA VAL A 27 5.49 5.32 2.74
C VAL A 27 4.39 5.22 3.80
N MET A 28 4.66 5.67 5.03
CA MET A 28 3.69 5.70 6.12
C MET A 28 2.45 6.54 5.77
N HIS A 29 2.64 7.73 5.18
CA HIS A 29 1.56 8.58 4.72
C HIS A 29 0.76 7.92 3.59
N GLY A 30 1.43 7.28 2.63
CA GLY A 30 0.76 6.54 1.56
C GLY A 30 -0.10 5.39 2.07
N ILE A 31 0.38 4.63 3.07
CA ILE A 31 -0.41 3.56 3.70
C ILE A 31 -1.66 4.13 4.37
N ARG A 32 -1.52 5.19 5.19
CA ARG A 32 -2.65 5.83 5.88
C ARG A 32 -3.66 6.43 4.91
N ALA A 33 -3.19 7.06 3.84
CA ALA A 33 -4.05 7.65 2.83
C ALA A 33 -4.89 6.58 2.12
N VAL A 34 -4.27 5.46 1.72
CA VAL A 34 -5.00 4.34 1.09
C VAL A 34 -5.98 3.69 2.06
N ALA A 35 -5.61 3.50 3.33
CA ALA A 35 -6.53 2.98 4.34
C ALA A 35 -7.78 3.84 4.48
N LYS A 36 -7.61 5.17 4.58
CA LYS A 36 -8.72 6.12 4.64
C LYS A 36 -9.59 6.07 3.37
N LEU A 37 -8.96 6.07 2.19
CA LEU A 37 -9.71 6.01 0.92
C LEU A 37 -10.55 4.74 0.79
N ARG A 38 -10.07 3.60 1.32
CA ARG A 38 -10.85 2.35 1.34
C ARG A 38 -12.07 2.41 2.25
N GLU A 39 -12.08 3.30 3.25
CA GLU A 39 -13.25 3.51 4.12
C GLU A 39 -14.27 4.46 3.46
N GLU A 40 -13.79 5.44 2.69
CA GLU A 40 -14.61 6.50 2.10
C GLU A 40 -15.15 6.15 0.71
N ASP A 41 -14.48 5.28 -0.04
CA ASP A 41 -14.80 4.92 -1.43
C ASP A 41 -14.97 3.38 -1.57
N PRO A 42 -16.22 2.90 -1.69
CA PRO A 42 -16.52 1.48 -1.87
C PRO A 42 -15.96 0.87 -3.17
N GLU A 43 -15.84 1.65 -4.24
CA GLU A 43 -15.31 1.18 -5.53
C GLU A 43 -13.80 0.95 -5.39
N LEU A 44 -13.08 1.90 -4.81
CA LEU A 44 -11.66 1.75 -4.50
C LEU A 44 -11.41 0.58 -3.54
N ALA A 45 -12.27 0.38 -2.55
CA ALA A 45 -12.18 -0.75 -1.63
C ALA A 45 -12.30 -2.10 -2.36
N GLN A 46 -13.25 -2.22 -3.30
CA GLN A 46 -13.38 -3.42 -4.12
C GLN A 46 -12.16 -3.64 -5.03
N ASP A 47 -11.66 -2.58 -5.67
CA ASP A 47 -10.50 -2.71 -6.56
C ASP A 47 -9.23 -3.06 -5.79
N TYR A 48 -9.05 -2.52 -4.58
CA TYR A 48 -7.96 -2.91 -3.70
C TYR A 48 -8.00 -4.41 -3.38
N GLU A 49 -9.17 -4.94 -3.04
CA GLU A 49 -9.36 -6.36 -2.73
C GLU A 49 -9.09 -7.25 -3.96
N LYS A 50 -9.60 -6.86 -5.13
CA LYS A 50 -9.31 -7.57 -6.38
C LYS A 50 -7.81 -7.64 -6.66
N LEU A 51 -7.11 -6.51 -6.51
CA LEU A 51 -5.65 -6.46 -6.71
C LEU A 51 -4.92 -7.36 -5.69
N LEU A 52 -5.36 -7.39 -4.43
CA LEU A 52 -4.77 -8.23 -3.41
C LEU A 52 -4.86 -9.72 -3.81
N ILE A 53 -6.05 -10.16 -4.23
CA ILE A 53 -6.29 -11.54 -4.69
C ILE A 53 -5.47 -11.85 -5.95
N LEU A 54 -5.43 -10.95 -6.92
CA LEU A 54 -4.72 -11.17 -8.19
C LEU A 54 -3.20 -11.30 -8.01
N ILE A 55 -2.61 -10.59 -7.04
CA ILE A 55 -1.16 -10.62 -6.79
C ILE A 55 -0.75 -11.87 -5.97
N GLN A 56 -1.67 -12.43 -5.18
CA GLN A 56 -1.41 -13.61 -4.36
C GLN A 56 -1.57 -14.95 -5.11
N ASN A 57 -2.16 -14.93 -6.30
CA ASN A 57 -2.28 -16.09 -7.20
C ASN A 57 -1.10 -16.15 -8.19
#